data_AF-A0A414AFC0-F1
#
_entry.id   AF-A0A414AFC0-F1
#
_cell.length_a   1.000
_cell.length_b   1.000
_cell.length_c   1.000
_cell.angle_alpha   90.00
_cell.angle_beta   90.00
_cell.angle_gamma   90.00
#
_symmetry.space_group_name_H-M   'P 1'
#
loop_
_entity.id
_entity.type
_entity.pdbx_description
1 polymer ?
#
loop_
_entity_poly.entity_id
_entity_poly.type
_entity_poly.pdbx_seq_one_letter_code
_entity_poly.pdbx_strand_id
1 'polypeptide(L)' 'MSEDKKYTSQQKHLRTKYVRFPLDLKPEVLDAFKAKCDIMGTTPTTEIKKFINNFISEDEAAD' A
#
# COMPACT_ATOMS: atom_id res chain seq x y z
N MET A 1 -5.97 -29.21 -15.82
CA MET A 1 -5.75 -27.84 -16.34
C MET A 1 -5.23 -27.00 -15.19
N SER A 2 -3.92 -26.81 -15.17
CA SER A 2 -3.10 -26.45 -14.00
C SER A 2 -3.44 -25.09 -13.41
N GLU A 3 -3.61 -25.06 -12.08
CA GLU A 3 -3.91 -23.87 -11.26
C GLU A 3 -2.90 -22.72 -11.47
N ASP A 4 -1.68 -23.02 -11.93
CA ASP A 4 -0.64 -22.07 -12.34
C ASP A 4 -1.08 -21.03 -13.39
N LYS A 5 -1.98 -21.39 -14.32
CA LYS A 5 -2.47 -20.45 -15.35
C LYS A 5 -3.42 -19.38 -14.79
N LYS A 6 -4.19 -19.72 -13.74
CA LYS A 6 -5.05 -18.74 -13.06
C LYS A 6 -4.22 -17.78 -12.22
N TYR A 7 -3.20 -18.29 -11.52
CA TYR A 7 -2.30 -17.47 -10.71
C TYR A 7 -1.51 -16.46 -11.56
N THR A 8 -0.97 -16.89 -12.70
CA THR A 8 -0.22 -16.01 -13.61
C THR A 8 -1.06 -14.91 -14.25
N SER A 9 -2.34 -15.19 -14.56
CA SER A 9 -3.26 -14.18 -15.10
C SER A 9 -3.64 -13.12 -14.05
N GLN A 10 -3.88 -13.54 -12.80
CA GLN A 10 -4.14 -12.63 -11.67
C GLN A 10 -2.93 -11.73 -11.40
N GLN A 11 -1.72 -12.30 -11.40
CA GLN A 11 -0.47 -11.58 -11.20
C GLN A 11 -0.21 -10.55 -12.32
N LYS A 12 -0.49 -10.91 -13.58
CA LYS A 12 -0.40 -9.97 -14.71
C LYS A 12 -1.38 -8.80 -14.55
N HIS A 13 -2.64 -9.10 -14.21
CA HIS A 13 -3.66 -8.06 -14.03
C HIS A 13 -3.33 -7.08 -12.90
N LEU A 14 -2.80 -7.60 -11.78
CA LEU A 14 -2.34 -6.78 -10.66
C LEU A 14 -1.16 -5.88 -11.08
N ARG A 15 -0.20 -6.40 -11.85
CA ARG A 15 0.96 -5.62 -12.32
C ARG A 15 0.63 -4.59 -13.39
N THR A 16 -0.46 -4.77 -14.15
CA THR A 16 -0.90 -3.78 -15.14
C THR A 16 -1.66 -2.62 -14.49
N LYS A 17 -2.35 -2.85 -13.37
CA LYS A 17 -3.19 -1.85 -12.72
C LYS A 17 -2.51 -1.07 -11.60
N TYR A 18 -1.50 -1.65 -10.94
CA TYR A 18 -0.83 -1.04 -9.81
C TYR A 18 0.62 -0.72 -10.13
N VAL A 19 1.01 0.54 -9.97
CA VAL A 19 2.39 0.99 -10.10
C VAL A 19 3.08 0.91 -8.73
N ARG A 20 4.35 0.51 -8.70
CA ARG A 20 5.17 0.53 -7.47
C ARG A 20 5.58 1.96 -7.16
N PHE A 21 5.36 2.39 -5.92
CA PHE A 21 5.85 3.64 -5.37
C PHE A 21 7.14 3.36 -4.58
N PRO A 22 8.33 3.73 -5.09
CA PRO A 22 9.56 3.62 -4.32
C PRO A 22 9.56 4.72 -3.24
N LEU A 23 9.59 4.32 -1.97
CA LEU A 23 9.67 5.22 -0.83
C LEU A 23 10.81 4.76 0.08
N ASP A 24 11.83 5.59 0.21
CA ASP A 24 12.94 5.36 1.14
C ASP A 24 12.59 5.94 2.51
N LEU A 25 12.55 5.08 3.52
CA LEU A 25 12.33 5.44 4.91
C LEU A 25 13.58 5.08 5.72
N LYS A 26 13.94 5.93 6.69
CA LYS A 26 14.97 5.58 7.66
C LYS A 26 14.55 4.32 8.43
N PRO A 27 15.48 3.40 8.76
CA PRO A 27 15.15 2.15 9.46
C PRO A 27 14.38 2.38 10.76
N GLU A 28 14.78 3.38 11.54
CA GLU A 28 14.15 3.73 12.83
C GLU A 28 12.70 4.20 12.65
N VAL A 29 12.43 4.94 11.58
CA VAL A 29 11.09 5.44 11.25
C VAL A 29 10.21 4.29 10.76
N LEU A 30 10.75 3.40 9.93
CA LEU A 30 10.04 2.21 9.46
C LEU A 30 9.66 1.29 10.63
N ASP A 31 10.58 1.10 11.58
CA ASP A 31 10.36 0.23 12.74
C ASP A 31 9.29 0.81 13.67
N ALA A 32 9.39 2.10 13.99
CA ALA A 32 8.36 2.81 14.76
C ALA A 32 6.99 2.77 14.08
N PHE A 33 6.94 2.93 12.75
CA PHE A 33 5.69 2.85 11.98
C PHE A 33 5.07 1.45 12.02
N LYS A 34 5.89 0.40 11.87
CA LYS A 34 5.43 -0.99 11.97
C LYS A 34 4.90 -1.31 13.37
N ALA A 35 5.64 -0.94 14.41
CA ALA A 35 5.21 -1.15 15.79
C ALA A 35 3.85 -0.48 16.08
N LYS A 36 3.65 0.73 15.56
CA LYS A 36 2.36 1.43 15.67
C LYS A 36 1.24 0.73 14.91
N CYS A 37 1.50 0.22 13.70
CA CYS A 37 0.54 -0.56 12.94
C CYS A 37 0.15 -1.86 13.67
N ASP A 38 1.13 -2.55 14.27
CA ASP A 38 0.90 -3.78 15.03
C ASP A 38 0.02 -3.53 16.27
N ILE A 39 0.28 -2.46 17.01
CA ILE A 39 -0.55 -2.05 18.17
C ILE A 39 -1.99 -1.76 17.73
N MET A 40 -2.17 -1.16 16.54
CA MET A 40 -3.48 -0.83 15.99
C MET A 40 -4.17 -2.01 15.29
N GLY A 41 -3.48 -3.15 15.13
CA GLY A 41 -3.97 -4.30 14.36
C GLY A 41 -4.15 -4.01 12.87
N THR A 42 -3.40 -3.05 12.32
CA THR A 42 -3.44 -2.66 10.91
C THR A 42 -2.14 -3.07 10.20
N THR A 43 -2.13 -3.01 8.86
CA THR A 43 -0.90 -3.22 8.10
C THR A 43 -0.31 -1.89 7.64
N PRO A 44 1.02 -1.76 7.56
CA PRO A 44 1.69 -0.56 7.05
C PRO A 44 1.14 -0.13 5.68
N THR A 45 0.85 -1.10 4.81
CA THR A 45 0.28 -0.85 3.48
C THR A 45 -1.13 -0.29 3.51
N THR A 46 -1.95 -0.68 4.49
CA THR A 46 -3.30 -0.14 4.65
C THR A 46 -3.26 1.29 5.14
N GLU A 47 -2.42 1.59 6.12
CA GLU A 47 -2.30 2.94 6.66
C GLU A 47 -1.68 3.91 5.65
N ILE A 48 -0.68 3.48 4.87
CA ILE A 48 -0.13 4.31 3.78
C ILE A 48 -1.21 4.61 2.73
N LYS A 49 -2.03 3.62 2.34
CA LYS A 49 -3.13 3.84 1.39
C LYS A 49 -4.17 4.82 1.92
N LYS A 50 -4.54 4.70 3.21
CA LYS A 50 -5.46 5.64 3.86
C LYS A 50 -4.87 7.04 3.90
N PHE A 51 -3.60 7.18 4.26
CA PHE A 51 -2.91 8.46 4.28
C PHE A 51 -2.93 9.12 2.89
N ILE A 52 -2.58 8.37 1.84
CA ILE A 52 -2.61 8.89 0.46
C ILE A 52 -4.02 9.33 0.05
N ASN A 53 -5.04 8.50 0.31
CA ASN A 53 -6.42 8.86 -0.03
C ASN A 53 -6.90 10.11 0.73
N ASN A 54 -6.65 10.17 2.04
CA ASN A 54 -7.01 11.34 2.85
C ASN A 54 -6.29 12.60 2.33
N PHE A 55 -5.00 12.49 2.04
CA PHE A 55 -4.21 13.61 1.54
C PHE A 55 -4.73 14.14 0.19
N ILE A 56 -5.19 13.26 -0.71
CA ILE A 56 -5.82 13.66 -1.98
C ILE A 56 -7.19 14.30 -1.73
N SER A 57 -8.02 13.70 -0.87
CA SER A 57 -9.37 14.20 -0.59
C SER A 57 -9.40 15.51 0.20
N GLU A 58 -8.38 15.78 1.02
CA GLU A 58 -8.22 17.09 1.69
C GLU A 58 -7.86 18.20 0.69
N ASP A 59 -7.17 17.88 -0.40
CA ASP A 59 -6.81 18.84 -1.46
C ASP A 59 -8.01 19.15 -2.38
N GLU A 60 -8.88 18.16 -2.67
CA GLU A 60 -10.13 18.36 -3.43
C GLU A 60 -11.18 19.23 -2.72
N ALA A 61 -11.01 19.52 -1.42
CA ALA A 61 -11.89 20.42 -0.67
C ALA A 61 -11.42 21.89 -0.69
N ALA A 62 -10.29 22.19 -1.35
CA ALA A 62 -9.67 23.51 -1.39
C ALA A 62 -9.74 24.21 -2.77
N ASP A 63 -10.44 23.64 -3.77
CA ASP A 63 -10.73 24.28 -5.07
C ASP A 63 -12.23 24.60 -5.24
#